data_AF-A0A0L7R0V8-F1
#
_entry.id   AF-A0A0L7R0V8-F1
#
_cell.length_a   1.000
_cell.length_b   1.000
_cell.length_c   1.000
_cell.angle_alpha   90.00
_cell.angle_beta   90.00
_cell.angle_gamma   90.00
#
_symmetry.space_group_name_H-M   'P 1'
#
loop_
_entity.id
_entity.type
_entity.pdbx_description
1 polymer ?
#
loop_
_entity_poly.entity_id
_entity_poly.type
_entity_poly.pdbx_seq_one_letter_code
_entity_poly.pdbx_strand_id
1 'polypeptide(L)' 'MKQHILKQIVGKGKKKYPQKPCKVCSSKKNRSETRYMCQFRQVPLHKGECFTKYHTSKKY' A
#
# COMPACT_ATOMS: atom_id res chain seq x y z
N MET A 1 -11.19 12.24 -12.27
CA MET A 1 -10.15 11.96 -11.25
C MET A 1 -10.42 10.57 -10.68
N LYS A 2 -9.54 9.58 -10.89
CA LYS A 2 -9.73 8.26 -10.27
C LYS A 2 -9.39 8.39 -8.79
N GLN A 3 -10.40 8.33 -7.92
CA GLN A 3 -10.20 8.39 -6.47
C GLN A 3 -9.46 7.14 -6.02
N HIS A 4 -8.16 7.28 -5.82
CA HIS A 4 -7.38 6.26 -5.15
C HIS A 4 -7.81 6.24 -3.68
N ILE A 5 -8.22 5.08 -3.18
CA ILE A 5 -8.64 4.89 -1.79
C ILE A 5 -7.80 3.77 -1.17
N LEU A 6 -7.23 4.04 0.00
CA LEU A 6 -6.58 3.04 0.83
C LEU A 6 -7.65 2.23 1.57
N LYS A 7 -7.66 0.92 1.34
CA LYS A 7 -8.48 -0.02 2.10
C LYS A 7 -7.60 -0.99 2.87
N GLN A 8 -8.13 -1.52 3.96
CA GLN A 8 -7.47 -2.58 4.69
C GLN A 8 -7.41 -3.83 3.81
N ILE A 9 -6.30 -4.56 3.90
CA ILE A 9 -6.13 -5.84 3.24
C ILE A 9 -7.00 -6.83 4.02
N VAL A 10 -8.04 -7.31 3.37
CA VAL A 10 -8.90 -8.36 3.93
C VAL A 10 -8.25 -9.70 3.59
N GLY A 11 -7.89 -10.46 4.61
CA GLY A 11 -7.27 -11.78 4.43
C GLY A 11 -8.37 -12.83 4.33
N LYS A 12 -8.29 -13.72 3.34
CA LYS A 12 -9.12 -14.93 3.28
C LYS A 12 -8.54 -16.11 4.08
N GLY A 13 -7.58 -15.86 4.99
CA GLY A 13 -6.79 -16.91 5.66
C GLY A 13 -6.72 -16.77 7.18
N LYS A 14 -5.92 -17.64 7.83
CA LYS A 14 -5.79 -17.76 9.31
C LYS A 14 -5.32 -16.49 10.05
N LYS A 15 -4.70 -15.52 9.35
CA LYS A 15 -4.23 -14.27 9.98
C LYS A 15 -5.34 -13.22 10.00
N LYS A 16 -5.75 -12.82 11.21
CA LYS A 16 -6.74 -11.75 11.48
C LYS A 16 -6.37 -10.41 10.83
N TYR A 17 -5.07 -10.12 10.72
CA TYR A 17 -4.56 -8.88 10.10
C TYR A 17 -3.42 -9.20 9.12
N PRO A 18 -3.72 -9.51 7.85
CA PRO A 18 -2.68 -9.76 6.86
C PRO A 18 -1.87 -8.48 6.61
N GLN A 19 -0.57 -8.67 6.49
CA GLN A 19 0.40 -7.63 6.19
C GLN A 19 1.07 -7.96 4.85
N LYS A 20 1.34 -6.93 4.05
CA LYS A 20 2.09 -7.02 2.80
C LYS A 20 3.21 -5.98 2.79
N PRO A 21 4.33 -6.24 2.12
CA PRO A 21 5.41 -5.26 2.01
C PRO A 21 4.92 -4.02 1.25
N CYS A 22 5.18 -2.83 1.79
CA CYS A 22 4.82 -1.58 1.12
C CYS A 22 5.71 -1.34 -0.10
N LYS A 23 5.12 -1.10 -1.27
CA LYS A 23 5.87 -0.92 -2.53
C LYS A 23 6.87 0.24 -2.47
N VAL A 24 6.48 1.35 -1.85
CA VAL A 24 7.32 2.56 -1.72
C VAL A 24 8.45 2.36 -0.69
N CYS A 25 8.21 1.59 0.38
CA CYS A 25 9.26 1.26 1.33
C CYS A 25 10.24 0.26 0.71
N SER A 26 9.73 -0.76 0.02
CA SER A 26 10.55 -1.75 -0.66
C SER A 26 11.45 -1.12 -1.72
N SER A 27 10.99 -0.11 -2.46
CA SER A 27 11.84 0.59 -3.42
C SER A 27 12.96 1.41 -2.76
N LYS A 28 12.76 1.83 -1.50
CA LYS A 28 13.79 2.45 -0.65
C LYS A 28 14.66 1.44 0.09
N LYS A 29 14.57 0.14 -0.23
CA LYS A 29 15.21 -0.98 0.50
C LYS A 29 14.80 -1.09 1.98
N ASN A 30 13.70 -0.45 2.38
CA ASN A 30 13.13 -0.56 3.72
C ASN A 30 12.12 -1.70 3.77
N ARG A 31 12.33 -2.67 4.68
CA ARG A 31 11.38 -3.76 4.95
C ARG A 31 10.28 -3.30 5.90
N SER A 32 9.41 -2.42 5.42
CA SER A 32 8.21 -2.00 6.16
C SER A 32 6.96 -2.62 5.56
N GLU A 33 6.19 -3.30 6.41
CA GLU A 33 4.93 -3.93 6.03
C GLU A 33 3.73 -3.01 6.32
N THR A 34 2.68 -3.16 5.53
CA THR A 34 1.43 -2.41 5.65
C THR A 34 0.24 -3.36 5.66
N ARG A 35 -0.81 -2.96 6.37
CA ARG A 35 -2.12 -3.61 6.37
C ARG A 35 -3.08 -2.96 5.37
N TYR A 36 -2.61 -2.00 4.60
CA TYR A 36 -3.42 -1.22 3.68
C TYR A 36 -2.95 -1.38 2.24
N MET A 37 -3.90 -1.26 1.33
CA MET A 37 -3.72 -1.44 -0.10
C MET A 37 -4.59 -0.45 -0.85
N CYS A 38 -4.06 0.12 -1.92
CA CYS A 38 -4.83 0.97 -2.82
C CYS A 38 -5.85 0.09 -3.55
N GLN A 39 -7.15 0.37 -3.37
CA GLN A 39 -8.22 -0.41 -4.00
C GLN A 39 -8.11 -0.41 -5.53
N PHE A 40 -7.70 0.71 -6.11
CA PHE A 40 -7.65 0.87 -7.57
C PHE A 40 -6.43 0.18 -8.20
N ARG A 41 -5.24 0.35 -7.61
CA ARG A 41 -3.98 -0.20 -8.15
C ARG A 41 -3.62 -1.57 -7.58
N GLN A 42 -4.33 -2.02 -6.54
CA GLN A 42 -4.01 -3.24 -5.81
C GLN A 42 -2.58 -3.26 -5.25
N VAL A 43 -2.05 -2.08 -4.91
CA VAL A 43 -0.68 -1.94 -4.39
C VAL A 43 -0.71 -1.73 -2.88
N PRO A 44 0.04 -2.53 -2.10
CA PRO A 44 0.22 -2.30 -0.67
C PRO A 44 1.01 -1.01 -0.43
N LEU A 45 0.39 -0.07 0.28
CA LEU A 45 0.96 1.25 0.60
C LEU A 45 0.63 1.62 2.04
N HIS A 46 1.48 2.39 2.70
CA HIS A 46 1.14 3.01 3.99
C HIS A 46 0.20 4.19 3.80
N LYS A 47 -0.62 4.46 4.82
CA LYS A 47 -1.40 5.69 4.92
C LYS A 47 -0.47 6.91 4.98
N GLY A 48 -0.88 8.01 4.36
CA GLY A 48 -0.10 9.25 4.33
C GLY A 48 0.96 9.25 3.23
N GLU A 49 2.23 9.45 3.63
CA GLU A 49 3.32 9.77 2.69
C GLU A 49 3.54 8.74 1.58
N CYS A 50 3.49 7.43 1.90
CA CYS A 50 3.73 6.40 0.88
C CYS A 50 2.63 6.39 -0.18
N PHE A 51 1.38 6.60 0.24
CA PHE A 51 0.25 6.68 -0.68
C PHE A 51 0.34 7.93 -1.55
N THR A 52 0.59 9.10 -0.94
CA THR A 52 0.77 10.34 -1.69
C THR A 52 1.93 10.20 -2.67
N LYS A 53 3.13 9.80 -2.22
CA LYS A 53 4.31 9.63 -3.08
C LYS A 53 4.06 8.69 -4.25
N TYR A 54 3.35 7.57 -4.04
CA TYR A 54 3.02 6.62 -5.10
C TYR A 54 2.06 7.19 -6.15
N HIS A 55 1.13 8.06 -5.74
CA HIS A 55 0.13 8.64 -6.65
C HIS A 55 0.54 9.99 -7.25
N THR A 56 1.46 10.72 -6.61
CA THR A 56 1.95 12.02 -7.09
C THR A 56 3.27 11.94 -7.85
N SER A 57 4.09 10.92 -7.61
CA SER A 57 5.36 10.79 -8.35
C SER A 57 5.12 10.23 -9.74
N LYS A 58 5.59 10.95 -10.78
CA LYS A 58 5.65 10.46 -12.17
C LYS A 58 6.59 9.25 -12.36
N LYS A 59 7.43 8.93 -11.36
CA LYS A 59 8.45 7.87 -11.40
C LYS A 59 8.00 6.52 -10.81
N TYR A 60 6.69 6.33 -10.57
CA TYR A 60 6.08 5.05 -10.17
C TYR A 60 4.77 4.77 -10.92
#